data_AF-A0AAD8LR44-F1
#
_entry.id   AF-A0AAD8LR44-F1
#
_cell.length_a   1.000
_cell.length_b   1.000
_cell.length_c   1.000
_cell.angle_alpha   90.00
_cell.angle_beta   90.00
_cell.angle_gamma   90.00
#
_symmetry.space_group_name_H-M   'P 1'
#
loop_
_entity.id
_entity.type
_entity.pdbx_description
1 polymer ?
#
loop_
_entity_poly.entity_id
_entity_poly.type
_entity_poly.pdbx_seq_one_letter_code
_entity_poly.pdbx_strand_id
1 'polypeptide(L)'
;MTNLGDSYALIKAPDGTDKINITVHWSGRVVNLDRQKNETLKTVITRLKRSLQKHKPTPHVNVQDIRDPYMLAFSNYVCWKKPADCKAPECQKQNPSEDVDSTQGHDGSNKKGCDVDNEYSIQFMKKMFEPYDETETLEEVAKNASFMSINGTILQLHKNAFRLLEVSIGSNAMIGCPVSIHIRSDGPWSHEDIYFHWVNDEGETLCKRAVFVPDDDMEGMNVKLRLYHKQLKWNRIESDFCEVIDVPRNTWQEDRIIKFNDDIDNCVVSPLQSNFRDLRVMSFNILSPTYVATEEAIERFFPYCNPEWLESSYRNPLILREIMMIKPQVLCLQECSTGAYRDYLEPVLGQDYHSWLTIKSVASDEGCCMLVQKCVLDVKDVKSVTFKDEIVKPYYSEILNRIGAPNWINFDIETYFSRYHTIFQLGCFKNMLDFNANYLFVANTHLYFHPHGRHVRILQTFVMLTELEKFKRECAKKYGFNLETQSSTVICGDFNSFPSEGVFQLMNYGWIPSNHPDFEYGMKHTHEKFKPNEHLRSPDSKPEVMYYPLDPKDRVEVENCEGYQDVYKDTKLPFTNFVKTFHGTLDYIYHSRNIRAKRCMPGIKKEDAEEYEGLPSKIYPSDHISIAADF
;
A
#
# COMPACT_ATOMS: atom_id res chain seq x y z
N MET A 1 -40.95 7.85 -12.12
CA MET A 1 -39.77 7.66 -11.25
C MET A 1 -39.19 9.03 -10.98
N THR A 2 -39.00 9.43 -9.73
CA THR A 2 -38.32 10.70 -9.38
C THR A 2 -36.82 10.44 -9.25
N ASN A 3 -35.99 11.16 -10.01
CA ASN A 3 -34.54 11.00 -10.05
C ASN A 3 -33.88 11.42 -8.73
N LEU A 4 -33.88 10.52 -7.74
CA LEU A 4 -33.17 10.69 -6.47
C LEU A 4 -31.63 10.70 -6.63
N GLY A 5 -31.10 10.29 -7.78
CA GLY A 5 -29.66 10.34 -8.10
C GLY A 5 -29.16 11.68 -8.68
N ASP A 6 -30.05 12.53 -9.23
CA ASP A 6 -29.63 13.75 -9.96
C ASP A 6 -29.60 15.00 -9.09
N SER A 7 -30.11 14.95 -7.86
CA SER A 7 -30.29 16.14 -7.03
C SER A 7 -30.03 15.87 -5.55
N TYR A 8 -28.85 16.27 -5.10
CA TYR A 8 -28.31 16.14 -3.75
C TYR A 8 -27.26 17.23 -3.51
N ALA A 9 -26.87 17.42 -2.26
CA ALA A 9 -25.73 18.28 -1.94
C ALA A 9 -24.68 17.54 -1.12
N LEU A 10 -23.42 17.84 -1.38
CA LEU A 10 -22.27 17.43 -0.57
C LEU A 10 -21.71 18.67 0.13
N ILE A 11 -21.33 18.51 1.39
CA ILE A 11 -20.53 19.48 2.12
C ILE A 11 -19.28 18.77 2.63
N LYS A 12 -18.13 19.10 2.03
CA LYS A 12 -16.81 18.54 2.36
C LYS A 12 -16.03 19.59 3.15
N ALA A 13 -15.60 19.26 4.35
CA ALA A 13 -14.75 20.10 5.21
C ALA A 13 -13.39 19.39 5.40
N PRO A 14 -12.41 19.61 4.51
CA PRO A 14 -11.13 18.88 4.57
C PRO A 14 -10.35 19.23 5.84
N ASP A 15 -9.83 18.21 6.51
CA ASP A 15 -9.01 18.36 7.71
C ASP A 15 -7.78 19.23 7.45
N GLY A 16 -7.39 20.02 8.45
CA GLY A 16 -6.28 20.97 8.34
C GLY A 16 -6.53 22.19 7.45
N THR A 17 -7.74 22.37 6.90
CA THR A 17 -8.07 23.56 6.08
C THR A 17 -9.12 24.45 6.72
N ASP A 18 -9.06 25.77 6.49
CA ASP A 18 -10.10 26.72 6.89
C ASP A 18 -11.26 26.82 5.87
N LYS A 19 -11.24 25.97 4.84
CA LYS A 19 -12.24 25.98 3.77
C LYS A 19 -13.28 24.88 3.95
N ILE A 20 -14.47 25.16 3.43
CA ILE A 20 -15.55 24.20 3.23
C ILE A 20 -15.94 24.26 1.76
N ASN A 21 -15.93 23.11 1.11
CA ASN A 21 -16.43 22.92 -0.24
C ASN A 21 -17.90 22.49 -0.18
N ILE A 22 -18.74 23.17 -0.94
CA ILE A 22 -20.15 22.82 -1.12
C ILE A 22 -20.35 22.46 -2.59
N THR A 23 -20.74 21.22 -2.84
CA THR A 23 -21.13 20.73 -4.17
C THR A 23 -22.63 20.54 -4.19
N VAL A 24 -23.34 21.21 -5.10
CA VAL A 24 -24.80 21.06 -5.28
C VAL A 24 -25.06 20.45 -6.65
N HIS A 25 -25.59 19.23 -6.66
CA HIS A 25 -26.24 18.64 -7.84
C HIS A 25 -27.72 19.02 -7.78
N TRP A 26 -28.23 19.71 -8.81
CA TRP A 26 -29.64 20.10 -8.84
C TRP A 26 -30.11 20.33 -10.29
N SER A 27 -31.18 19.64 -10.70
CA SER A 27 -31.78 19.77 -12.04
C SER A 27 -30.76 19.66 -13.19
N GLY A 28 -29.87 18.66 -13.13
CA GLY A 28 -28.81 18.44 -14.12
C GLY A 28 -27.64 19.45 -14.08
N ARG A 29 -27.64 20.39 -13.14
CA ARG A 29 -26.53 21.34 -12.92
C ARG A 29 -25.66 20.87 -11.76
N VAL A 30 -24.36 21.18 -11.85
CA VAL A 30 -23.40 21.03 -10.74
C VAL A 30 -22.87 22.42 -10.39
N VAL A 31 -22.97 22.80 -9.12
CA VAL A 31 -22.38 24.04 -8.58
C VAL A 31 -21.39 23.66 -7.48
N ASN A 32 -20.13 24.03 -7.69
CA ASN A 32 -19.06 23.88 -6.71
C ASN A 32 -18.74 25.25 -6.09
N LEU A 33 -18.55 25.30 -4.78
CA LEU A 33 -18.31 26.54 -4.06
C LEU A 33 -17.38 26.33 -2.85
N ASP A 34 -16.19 26.91 -2.90
CA ASP A 34 -15.26 26.96 -1.78
C ASP A 34 -15.44 28.26 -0.98
N ARG A 35 -15.72 28.14 0.32
CA ARG A 35 -15.93 29.26 1.25
C ARG A 35 -15.09 29.06 2.52
N GLN A 36 -14.83 30.13 3.27
CA GLN A 36 -14.16 30.03 4.58
C GLN A 36 -15.15 29.58 5.66
N LYS A 37 -14.67 28.81 6.65
CA LYS A 37 -15.43 28.29 7.80
C LYS A 37 -16.19 29.37 8.58
N ASN A 38 -15.57 30.53 8.74
CA ASN A 38 -16.10 31.67 9.51
C ASN A 38 -17.10 32.55 8.73
N GLU A 39 -17.39 32.26 7.46
CA GLU A 39 -18.39 33.02 6.71
C GLU A 39 -19.81 32.76 7.23
N THR A 40 -20.63 33.81 7.31
CA THR A 40 -22.05 33.68 7.60
C THR A 40 -22.78 32.94 6.48
N LEU A 41 -23.74 32.11 6.85
CA LEU A 41 -24.58 31.36 5.93
C LEU A 41 -25.24 32.26 4.87
N LYS A 42 -25.61 33.49 5.23
CA LYS A 42 -26.10 34.54 4.31
C LYS A 42 -25.17 34.77 3.10
N THR A 43 -23.87 34.87 3.35
CA THR A 43 -22.86 35.09 2.32
C THR A 43 -22.76 33.88 1.39
N VAL A 44 -22.80 32.68 1.98
CA VAL A 44 -22.75 31.40 1.27
C VAL A 44 -23.97 31.23 0.35
N ILE A 45 -25.19 31.41 0.89
CA ILE A 45 -26.45 31.38 0.15
C ILE A 45 -26.41 32.38 -1.02
N THR A 46 -25.98 33.62 -0.77
CA THR A 46 -25.85 34.66 -1.82
C THR A 46 -24.92 34.23 -2.95
N ARG A 47 -23.83 33.50 -2.64
CA ARG A 47 -22.89 32.97 -3.64
C ARG A 47 -23.46 31.76 -4.39
N LEU A 48 -24.18 30.86 -3.71
CA LEU A 48 -24.88 29.72 -4.34
C LEU A 48 -25.92 30.20 -5.35
N LYS A 49 -26.79 31.16 -4.98
CA LYS A 49 -27.78 31.76 -5.89
C LYS A 49 -27.11 32.31 -7.17
N ARG A 50 -26.05 33.11 -7.02
CA ARG A 50 -25.29 33.69 -8.14
C ARG A 50 -24.61 32.63 -9.02
N SER A 51 -24.24 31.47 -8.47
CA SER A 51 -23.60 30.39 -9.23
C SER A 51 -24.64 29.58 -10.01
N LEU A 52 -25.79 29.27 -9.40
CA LEU A 52 -26.92 28.60 -10.07
C LEU A 52 -27.48 29.43 -11.25
N GLN A 53 -27.43 30.76 -11.16
CA GLN A 53 -27.81 31.69 -12.25
C GLN A 53 -26.82 31.73 -13.42
N LYS A 54 -25.55 31.36 -13.22
CA LYS A 54 -24.49 31.52 -14.23
C LYS A 54 -24.33 30.34 -15.20
N HIS A 55 -24.87 29.16 -14.88
CA HIS A 55 -24.69 27.97 -15.70
C HIS A 55 -25.94 27.70 -16.55
N LYS A 56 -25.81 27.86 -17.88
CA LYS A 56 -26.78 27.35 -18.86
C LYS A 56 -26.68 25.81 -18.93
N PRO A 57 -27.79 25.11 -19.20
CA PRO A 57 -27.80 23.64 -19.23
C PRO A 57 -26.97 23.08 -20.38
N THR A 58 -26.20 22.03 -20.09
CA THR A 58 -25.58 21.13 -21.07
C THR A 58 -26.66 20.20 -21.65
N PRO A 59 -26.67 19.89 -22.95
CA PRO A 59 -27.67 19.00 -23.54
C PRO A 59 -27.53 17.56 -23.03
N HIS A 60 -28.66 16.90 -22.76
CA HIS A 60 -28.70 15.50 -22.34
C HIS A 60 -28.22 14.55 -23.44
N VAL A 61 -27.36 13.59 -23.08
CA VAL A 61 -27.22 12.34 -23.82
C VAL A 61 -28.43 11.45 -23.47
N ASN A 62 -29.12 10.96 -24.49
CA ASN A 62 -30.37 10.23 -24.33
C ASN A 62 -30.08 8.74 -24.07
N VAL A 63 -30.28 8.27 -22.84
CA VAL A 63 -30.21 6.85 -22.48
C VAL A 63 -31.63 6.33 -22.28
N GLN A 64 -32.23 5.87 -23.37
CA GLN A 64 -33.41 5.00 -23.35
C GLN A 64 -33.00 3.64 -23.91
N ASP A 65 -32.65 2.70 -23.03
CA ASP A 65 -33.33 1.40 -22.95
C ASP A 65 -32.78 0.56 -21.78
N ILE A 66 -33.42 -0.59 -21.54
CA ILE A 66 -33.31 -1.53 -20.40
C ILE A 66 -34.32 -1.23 -19.28
N ARG A 67 -35.45 -1.94 -19.35
CA ARG A 67 -36.42 -2.10 -18.25
C ARG A 67 -36.18 -3.45 -17.57
N ASP A 68 -35.66 -3.44 -16.35
CA ASP A 68 -35.60 -4.61 -15.48
C ASP A 68 -36.95 -4.77 -14.72
N PRO A 69 -37.59 -5.97 -14.72
CA PRO A 69 -38.87 -6.19 -14.04
C PRO A 69 -38.83 -6.16 -12.49
N TYR A 70 -37.67 -6.29 -11.84
CA TYR A 70 -37.61 -6.61 -10.40
C TYR A 70 -37.57 -5.41 -9.44
N MET A 71 -38.54 -4.49 -9.55
CA MET A 71 -38.71 -3.35 -8.64
C MET A 71 -40.11 -3.28 -8.01
N LEU A 72 -40.44 -4.28 -7.17
CA LEU A 72 -41.67 -4.32 -6.37
C LEU A 72 -41.44 -4.71 -4.89
N ALA A 73 -40.76 -3.84 -4.14
CA ALA A 73 -40.95 -3.66 -2.69
C ALA A 73 -40.38 -2.29 -2.25
N PHE A 74 -40.78 -1.80 -1.07
CA PHE A 74 -40.34 -0.54 -0.46
C PHE A 74 -40.85 0.80 -1.06
N SER A 75 -42.16 0.89 -1.31
CA SER A 75 -42.86 2.18 -1.25
C SER A 75 -43.47 2.40 0.14
N ASN A 76 -42.93 3.31 0.96
CA ASN A 76 -43.63 3.87 2.12
C ASN A 76 -42.96 5.15 2.67
N TYR A 77 -42.96 6.23 1.89
CA TYR A 77 -42.83 7.58 2.42
C TYR A 77 -43.85 8.51 1.74
N VAL A 78 -44.75 9.08 2.54
CA VAL A 78 -45.94 9.82 2.09
C VAL A 78 -45.57 11.26 1.73
N CYS A 79 -45.93 11.68 0.53
CA CYS A 79 -45.85 13.09 0.11
C CYS A 79 -47.06 13.86 0.67
N TRP A 80 -46.84 14.81 1.58
CA TRP A 80 -47.89 15.68 2.10
C TRP A 80 -47.98 16.97 1.27
N LYS A 81 -49.17 17.27 0.73
CA LYS A 81 -49.53 18.60 0.21
C LYS A 81 -50.43 19.32 1.22
N LYS A 82 -50.25 20.63 1.38
CA LYS A 82 -51.13 21.50 2.18
C LYS A 82 -52.45 21.77 1.44
N PRO A 83 -53.61 21.81 2.13
CA PRO A 83 -54.85 22.37 1.59
C PRO A 83 -54.81 23.91 1.54
N ALA A 84 -55.71 24.50 0.74
CA ALA A 84 -55.90 25.94 0.60
C ALA A 84 -57.18 26.44 1.31
N ASP A 85 -57.32 27.77 1.34
CA ASP A 85 -58.48 28.59 1.75
C ASP A 85 -58.79 28.81 3.24
N CYS A 86 -58.74 30.09 3.64
CA CYS A 86 -59.81 30.79 4.36
C CYS A 86 -59.61 32.32 4.25
N LYS A 87 -60.71 33.10 4.21
CA LYS A 87 -60.73 34.55 3.91
C LYS A 87 -60.65 35.45 5.17
N ALA A 88 -60.40 36.74 4.92
CA ALA A 88 -60.23 37.84 5.89
C ALA A 88 -61.49 38.21 6.70
N PRO A 89 -61.39 39.21 7.60
CA PRO A 89 -61.99 40.51 7.25
C PRO A 89 -61.12 41.77 7.54
N GLU A 90 -61.67 42.93 7.17
CA GLU A 90 -61.04 44.25 7.00
C GLU A 90 -60.97 45.12 8.27
N CYS A 91 -60.16 46.20 8.28
CA CYS A 91 -60.69 47.57 8.47
C CYS A 91 -59.70 48.75 8.19
N GLN A 92 -60.05 49.58 7.21
CA GLN A 92 -60.03 51.07 7.14
C GLN A 92 -58.79 51.95 7.53
N LYS A 93 -58.31 52.67 6.50
CA LYS A 93 -58.08 54.15 6.37
C LYS A 93 -57.31 54.94 7.45
N GLN A 94 -56.26 55.68 7.05
CA GLN A 94 -56.27 57.15 6.82
C GLN A 94 -54.87 57.73 6.42
N ASN A 95 -54.86 58.61 5.41
CA ASN A 95 -53.86 59.67 5.15
C ASN A 95 -54.44 61.00 5.73
N PRO A 96 -53.70 62.12 6.00
CA PRO A 96 -52.60 62.74 5.23
C PRO A 96 -51.37 63.11 6.14
N SER A 97 -50.45 64.08 5.90
CA SER A 97 -50.33 65.18 4.92
C SER A 97 -48.89 65.63 4.57
N GLU A 98 -48.83 66.37 3.47
CA GLU A 98 -47.99 67.53 3.08
C GLU A 98 -47.18 68.24 4.18
N ASP A 99 -45.91 68.59 3.89
CA ASP A 99 -45.56 69.98 3.50
C ASP A 99 -44.14 70.08 2.85
N VAL A 100 -43.83 71.23 2.23
CA VAL A 100 -42.67 71.47 1.35
C VAL A 100 -41.92 72.76 1.73
N ASP A 101 -40.58 72.75 1.83
CA ASP A 101 -39.71 73.75 1.13
C ASP A 101 -38.18 73.47 1.22
N SER A 102 -37.44 73.87 0.17
CA SER A 102 -36.04 74.39 0.15
C SER A 102 -34.86 73.58 0.78
N THR A 103 -33.62 73.55 0.26
CA THR A 103 -32.99 74.09 -0.97
C THR A 103 -31.66 73.34 -1.26
N GLN A 104 -31.33 73.20 -2.55
CA GLN A 104 -29.98 73.13 -3.19
C GLN A 104 -28.75 72.51 -2.45
N GLY A 105 -28.07 71.57 -3.13
CA GLY A 105 -26.63 71.30 -2.91
C GLY A 105 -26.14 69.95 -3.42
N HIS A 106 -25.27 69.96 -4.44
CA HIS A 106 -24.53 68.79 -4.99
C HIS A 106 -23.83 67.93 -3.90
N ASP A 107 -23.53 66.62 -4.08
CA ASP A 107 -23.11 65.99 -5.34
C ASP A 107 -23.23 64.44 -5.37
N GLY A 108 -23.09 63.86 -6.56
CA GLY A 108 -22.59 62.50 -6.88
C GLY A 108 -23.02 61.28 -6.04
N SER A 109 -24.07 60.57 -6.47
CA SER A 109 -24.14 59.10 -6.28
C SER A 109 -24.91 58.37 -7.39
N ASN A 110 -24.31 57.29 -7.91
CA ASN A 110 -24.89 56.43 -8.94
C ASN A 110 -26.18 55.75 -8.44
N LYS A 111 -27.34 56.14 -8.97
CA LYS A 111 -28.60 55.41 -8.79
C LYS A 111 -28.79 54.36 -9.89
N LYS A 112 -28.79 53.09 -9.44
CA LYS A 112 -29.64 51.97 -9.89
C LYS A 112 -30.03 51.88 -11.38
N GLY A 113 -29.54 50.84 -12.05
CA GLY A 113 -30.46 49.84 -12.62
C GLY A 113 -30.75 48.83 -11.50
N CYS A 114 -31.97 48.77 -10.96
CA CYS A 114 -33.19 48.15 -11.51
C CYS A 114 -33.22 46.64 -11.26
N ASP A 115 -34.30 46.21 -10.61
CA ASP A 115 -34.49 44.89 -10.04
C ASP A 115 -34.53 43.78 -11.10
N VAL A 116 -33.96 42.63 -10.74
CA VAL A 116 -34.22 41.33 -11.37
C VAL A 116 -34.47 40.34 -10.24
N ASP A 117 -35.58 39.59 -10.34
CA ASP A 117 -36.15 38.80 -9.24
C ASP A 117 -35.20 37.75 -8.64
N ASN A 118 -35.47 37.44 -7.36
CA ASN A 118 -34.85 36.33 -6.62
C ASN A 118 -35.34 34.97 -7.18
N GLU A 119 -34.82 34.51 -8.32
CA GLU A 119 -35.21 33.22 -8.93
C GLU A 119 -34.86 31.97 -8.09
N TYR A 120 -34.01 32.10 -7.06
CA TYR A 120 -33.63 30.98 -6.18
C TYR A 120 -33.86 31.32 -4.71
N SER A 121 -34.79 30.61 -4.07
CA SER A 121 -34.89 30.46 -2.62
C SER A 121 -34.00 29.29 -2.19
N ILE A 122 -33.05 29.52 -1.28
CA ILE A 122 -32.14 28.49 -0.77
C ILE A 122 -32.14 28.56 0.76
N GLN A 123 -32.29 27.40 1.42
CA GLN A 123 -32.25 27.29 2.89
C GLN A 123 -31.44 26.05 3.28
N PHE A 124 -30.63 26.13 4.32
CA PHE A 124 -30.02 24.96 4.98
C PHE A 124 -30.85 24.62 6.21
N MET A 125 -30.97 23.34 6.55
CA MET A 125 -31.87 22.88 7.61
C MET A 125 -31.24 21.80 8.50
N LYS A 126 -31.45 21.92 9.82
CA LYS A 126 -31.00 20.96 10.86
C LYS A 126 -31.76 19.63 10.68
N LYS A 127 -33.07 19.74 10.53
CA LYS A 127 -34.04 18.67 10.22
C LYS A 127 -34.98 19.16 9.11
N MET A 128 -35.79 18.27 8.53
CA MET A 128 -36.59 18.51 7.30
C MET A 128 -37.46 19.79 7.28
N PHE A 129 -37.79 20.38 8.44
CA PHE A 129 -38.58 21.62 8.57
C PHE A 129 -37.98 22.64 9.56
N GLU A 130 -36.68 22.54 9.88
CA GLU A 130 -35.99 23.36 10.88
C GLU A 130 -34.82 24.11 10.20
N PRO A 131 -35.06 25.29 9.62
CA PRO A 131 -34.03 26.07 8.92
C PRO A 131 -33.02 26.69 9.87
N TYR A 132 -31.80 26.88 9.37
CA TYR A 132 -30.76 27.66 10.04
C TYR A 132 -31.04 29.16 9.99
N ASP A 133 -30.57 29.89 11.00
CA ASP A 133 -30.45 31.35 10.92
C ASP A 133 -29.31 31.70 9.93
N GLU A 134 -29.53 32.68 9.05
CA GLU A 134 -28.51 33.10 8.07
C GLU A 134 -27.27 33.75 8.70
N THR A 135 -27.33 34.09 10.00
CA THR A 135 -26.20 34.60 10.80
C THR A 135 -25.28 33.50 11.35
N GLU A 136 -25.71 32.22 11.40
CA GLU A 136 -24.84 31.11 11.79
C GLU A 136 -23.66 30.97 10.82
N THR A 137 -22.51 30.49 11.32
CA THR A 137 -21.30 30.29 10.52
C THR A 137 -21.42 29.04 9.65
N LEU A 138 -20.74 29.03 8.50
CA LEU A 138 -20.72 27.87 7.62
C LEU A 138 -20.14 26.63 8.32
N GLU A 139 -19.21 26.79 9.25
CA GLU A 139 -18.70 25.69 10.06
C GLU A 139 -19.79 25.00 10.88
N GLU A 140 -20.66 25.75 11.56
CA GLU A 140 -21.76 25.20 12.36
C GLU A 140 -22.83 24.54 11.47
N VAL A 141 -23.12 25.15 10.33
CA VAL A 141 -24.00 24.57 9.30
C VAL A 141 -23.42 23.27 8.75
N ALA A 142 -22.12 23.22 8.44
CA ALA A 142 -21.47 22.03 7.91
C ALA A 142 -21.42 20.87 8.92
N LYS A 143 -21.22 21.17 10.21
CA LYS A 143 -21.27 20.17 11.28
C LYS A 143 -22.67 19.56 11.43
N ASN A 144 -23.72 20.37 11.37
CA ASN A 144 -25.03 19.98 11.89
C ASN A 144 -26.19 19.91 10.87
N ALA A 145 -26.13 20.55 9.70
CA ALA A 145 -27.21 20.52 8.71
C ALA A 145 -27.40 19.14 8.06
N SER A 146 -28.64 18.73 7.81
CA SER A 146 -28.97 17.43 7.18
C SER A 146 -29.65 17.57 5.82
N PHE A 147 -30.18 18.75 5.52
CA PHE A 147 -30.93 19.03 4.30
C PHE A 147 -30.66 20.44 3.78
N MET A 148 -30.87 20.62 2.48
CA MET A 148 -30.91 21.92 1.81
C MET A 148 -32.21 22.02 1.01
N SER A 149 -32.89 23.17 1.00
CA SER A 149 -34.02 23.43 0.12
C SER A 149 -33.56 24.34 -1.01
N ILE A 150 -33.93 24.03 -2.25
CA ILE A 150 -33.78 24.92 -3.42
C ILE A 150 -35.14 25.04 -4.09
N ASN A 151 -35.72 26.25 -4.10
CA ASN A 151 -37.07 26.53 -4.61
C ASN A 151 -38.15 25.58 -4.04
N GLY A 152 -38.04 25.25 -2.75
CA GLY A 152 -38.95 24.30 -2.07
C GLY A 152 -38.63 22.82 -2.31
N THR A 153 -37.70 22.49 -3.21
CA THR A 153 -37.22 21.12 -3.41
C THR A 153 -36.21 20.79 -2.32
N ILE A 154 -36.56 19.83 -1.44
CA ILE A 154 -35.67 19.36 -0.38
C ILE A 154 -34.64 18.38 -0.98
N LEU A 155 -33.37 18.70 -0.80
CA LEU A 155 -32.20 17.91 -1.12
C LEU A 155 -31.59 17.35 0.17
N GLN A 156 -31.17 16.10 0.14
CA GLN A 156 -30.35 15.55 1.22
C GLN A 156 -28.94 16.17 1.16
N LEU A 157 -28.41 16.58 2.31
CA LEU A 157 -27.06 17.11 2.45
C LEU A 157 -26.17 16.03 3.09
N HIS A 158 -25.17 15.55 2.35
CA HIS A 158 -24.23 14.55 2.81
C HIS A 158 -22.90 15.21 3.23
N LYS A 159 -22.40 14.87 4.42
CA LYS A 159 -21.18 15.46 4.99
C LYS A 159 -20.00 14.56 4.70
N ASN A 160 -18.92 15.13 4.17
CA ASN A 160 -17.65 14.45 3.88
C ASN A 160 -17.76 13.16 3.03
N ALA A 161 -18.89 12.92 2.37
CA ALA A 161 -19.08 11.78 1.48
C ALA A 161 -18.31 11.97 0.16
N PHE A 162 -17.63 10.93 -0.28
CA PHE A 162 -17.04 10.83 -1.62
C PHE A 162 -18.05 10.21 -2.60
N ARG A 163 -17.74 10.24 -3.90
CA ARG A 163 -18.46 9.43 -4.90
C ARG A 163 -17.57 8.34 -5.44
N LEU A 164 -18.11 7.13 -5.51
CA LEU A 164 -17.62 6.03 -6.32
C LEU A 164 -17.83 6.39 -7.80
N LEU A 165 -16.75 6.36 -8.59
CA LEU A 165 -16.75 6.72 -10.00
C LEU A 165 -16.67 5.48 -10.90
N GLU A 166 -15.84 4.51 -10.53
CA GLU A 166 -15.57 3.30 -11.31
C GLU A 166 -14.99 2.21 -10.39
N VAL A 167 -15.25 0.95 -10.74
CA VAL A 167 -14.65 -0.21 -10.11
C VAL A 167 -14.30 -1.22 -11.19
N SER A 168 -13.09 -1.79 -11.10
CA SER A 168 -12.69 -2.95 -11.89
C SER A 168 -12.13 -4.04 -10.96
N ILE A 169 -12.02 -5.24 -11.50
CA ILE A 169 -11.42 -6.40 -10.81
C ILE A 169 -10.26 -6.93 -11.66
N GLY A 170 -9.38 -7.73 -11.05
CA GLY A 170 -8.27 -8.38 -11.77
C GLY A 170 -8.79 -9.23 -12.94
N SER A 171 -8.01 -9.30 -14.04
CA SER A 171 -8.45 -9.95 -15.28
C SER A 171 -8.66 -11.47 -15.16
N ASN A 172 -8.04 -12.09 -14.16
CA ASN A 172 -8.05 -13.53 -13.91
C ASN A 172 -8.58 -13.78 -12.49
N ALA A 173 -9.81 -14.27 -12.36
CA ALA A 173 -10.33 -14.76 -11.09
C ALA A 173 -9.90 -16.22 -10.91
N MET A 174 -8.85 -16.47 -10.15
CA MET A 174 -8.27 -17.81 -10.02
C MET A 174 -8.76 -18.52 -8.76
N ILE A 175 -9.10 -19.81 -8.87
CA ILE A 175 -9.52 -20.62 -7.72
C ILE A 175 -8.44 -20.64 -6.62
N GLY A 176 -8.87 -20.44 -5.37
CA GLY A 176 -8.00 -20.33 -4.20
C GLY A 176 -7.16 -19.05 -4.10
N CYS A 177 -7.21 -18.15 -5.10
CA CYS A 177 -6.50 -16.88 -5.09
C CYS A 177 -7.46 -15.70 -4.83
N PRO A 178 -7.03 -14.65 -4.12
CA PRO A 178 -7.86 -13.45 -3.96
C PRO A 178 -7.98 -12.67 -5.28
N VAL A 179 -9.20 -12.34 -5.67
CA VAL A 179 -9.47 -11.46 -6.81
C VAL A 179 -9.17 -10.01 -6.39
N SER A 180 -8.25 -9.36 -7.09
CA SER A 180 -7.93 -7.95 -6.80
C SER A 180 -9.04 -7.00 -7.24
N ILE A 181 -9.09 -5.83 -6.61
CA ILE A 181 -10.13 -4.81 -6.78
C ILE A 181 -9.48 -3.43 -6.96
N HIS A 182 -10.00 -2.63 -7.89
CA HIS A 182 -9.57 -1.26 -8.09
C HIS A 182 -10.78 -0.35 -7.98
N ILE A 183 -10.72 0.65 -7.11
CA ILE A 183 -11.84 1.57 -6.84
C ILE A 183 -11.38 3.00 -7.09
N ARG A 184 -12.01 3.66 -8.06
CA ARG A 184 -11.79 5.08 -8.37
C ARG A 184 -12.90 5.91 -7.75
N SER A 185 -12.52 6.95 -7.00
CA SER A 185 -13.44 7.85 -6.28
C SER A 185 -13.05 9.32 -6.42
N ASP A 186 -13.97 10.24 -6.09
CA ASP A 186 -13.73 11.70 -6.08
C ASP A 186 -13.23 12.27 -4.73
N GLY A 187 -12.68 11.40 -3.90
CA GLY A 187 -12.15 11.69 -2.57
C GLY A 187 -11.63 10.42 -1.89
N PRO A 188 -10.90 10.55 -0.76
CA PRO A 188 -10.47 9.40 0.02
C PRO A 188 -11.68 8.57 0.47
N TRP A 189 -11.53 7.25 0.46
CA TRP A 189 -12.57 6.30 0.83
C TRP A 189 -12.08 5.30 1.88
N SER A 190 -13.00 4.77 2.67
CA SER A 190 -12.75 3.66 3.60
C SER A 190 -13.63 2.46 3.23
N HIS A 191 -13.14 1.25 3.49
CA HIS A 191 -13.95 0.02 3.44
C HIS A 191 -15.18 0.12 4.36
N GLU A 192 -15.11 0.95 5.41
CA GLU A 192 -16.24 1.22 6.29
C GLU A 192 -17.37 2.03 5.64
N ASP A 193 -17.14 2.73 4.52
CA ASP A 193 -18.13 3.55 3.81
C ASP A 193 -18.83 2.85 2.64
N ILE A 194 -18.41 1.62 2.30
CA ILE A 194 -18.83 0.88 1.11
C ILE A 194 -19.39 -0.51 1.50
N TYR A 195 -20.46 -0.96 0.85
CA TYR A 195 -20.84 -2.37 0.81
C TYR A 195 -20.28 -3.03 -0.45
N PHE A 196 -19.58 -4.15 -0.26
CA PHE A 196 -19.00 -4.98 -1.32
C PHE A 196 -19.91 -6.17 -1.55
N HIS A 197 -20.32 -6.42 -2.79
CA HIS A 197 -21.17 -7.54 -3.19
C HIS A 197 -20.58 -8.20 -4.43
N TRP A 198 -20.00 -9.38 -4.27
CA TRP A 198 -19.60 -10.23 -5.39
C TRP A 198 -20.83 -10.99 -5.89
N VAL A 199 -21.07 -10.92 -7.21
CA VAL A 199 -22.28 -11.49 -7.84
C VAL A 199 -21.95 -12.29 -9.09
N ASN A 200 -22.73 -13.34 -9.34
CA ASN A 200 -22.66 -14.17 -10.55
C ASN A 200 -23.54 -13.61 -11.69
N ASP A 201 -23.54 -14.28 -12.85
CA ASP A 201 -24.40 -13.98 -14.00
C ASP A 201 -25.90 -13.94 -13.67
N GLU A 202 -26.35 -14.81 -12.77
CA GLU A 202 -27.75 -14.87 -12.29
C GLU A 202 -28.11 -13.72 -11.33
N GLY A 203 -27.11 -12.93 -10.91
CA GLY A 203 -27.27 -11.79 -10.01
C GLY A 203 -27.34 -12.15 -8.51
N GLU A 204 -27.12 -13.42 -8.18
CA GLU A 204 -27.00 -13.92 -6.81
C GLU A 204 -25.76 -13.33 -6.12
N THR A 205 -25.78 -13.19 -4.79
CA THR A 205 -24.64 -12.64 -4.05
C THR A 205 -23.79 -13.77 -3.45
N LEU A 206 -22.62 -14.01 -4.06
CA LEU A 206 -21.64 -15.00 -3.64
C LEU A 206 -20.92 -14.60 -2.35
N CYS A 207 -20.46 -13.34 -2.27
CA CYS A 207 -19.70 -12.83 -1.12
C CYS A 207 -20.05 -11.37 -0.81
N LYS A 208 -19.96 -10.99 0.48
CA LYS A 208 -20.21 -9.62 0.98
C LYS A 208 -18.99 -8.97 1.64
N ARG A 209 -17.79 -9.40 1.25
CA ARG A 209 -16.50 -8.89 1.73
C ARG A 209 -15.76 -8.20 0.58
N ALA A 210 -14.81 -7.34 0.90
CA ALA A 210 -13.95 -6.71 -0.11
C ALA A 210 -13.04 -7.74 -0.78
N VAL A 211 -12.32 -8.52 0.04
CA VAL A 211 -11.55 -9.68 -0.42
C VAL A 211 -12.50 -10.84 -0.72
N PHE A 212 -12.39 -11.38 -1.92
CA PHE A 212 -13.09 -12.57 -2.39
C PHE A 212 -12.07 -13.54 -2.99
N VAL A 213 -12.24 -14.81 -2.67
CA VAL A 213 -11.41 -15.92 -3.11
C VAL A 213 -12.40 -16.94 -3.69
N PRO A 214 -12.38 -17.24 -4.99
CA PRO A 214 -13.22 -18.27 -5.57
C PRO A 214 -12.83 -19.65 -5.02
N ASP A 215 -13.82 -20.51 -4.81
CA ASP A 215 -13.62 -21.92 -4.43
C ASP A 215 -13.82 -22.85 -5.64
N ASP A 216 -13.60 -24.14 -5.42
CA ASP A 216 -13.62 -25.17 -6.48
C ASP A 216 -14.97 -25.27 -7.20
N ASP A 217 -16.07 -25.00 -6.49
CA ASP A 217 -17.44 -25.07 -7.03
C ASP A 217 -17.79 -23.88 -7.96
N MET A 218 -16.87 -22.92 -8.13
CA MET A 218 -17.03 -21.73 -8.96
C MET A 218 -16.34 -21.81 -10.34
N GLU A 219 -15.69 -22.92 -10.71
CA GLU A 219 -15.02 -23.05 -12.02
C GLU A 219 -15.97 -22.74 -13.19
N GLY A 220 -15.54 -21.86 -14.10
CA GLY A 220 -16.33 -21.39 -15.26
C GLY A 220 -17.46 -20.42 -14.94
N MET A 221 -17.65 -20.03 -13.67
CA MET A 221 -18.64 -19.01 -13.28
C MET A 221 -18.11 -17.60 -13.58
N ASN A 222 -18.89 -16.75 -14.24
CA ASN A 222 -18.52 -15.33 -14.33
C ASN A 222 -18.91 -14.61 -13.03
N VAL A 223 -17.96 -13.85 -12.48
CA VAL A 223 -18.13 -13.06 -11.27
C VAL A 223 -17.85 -11.58 -11.55
N LYS A 224 -18.56 -10.70 -10.84
CA LYS A 224 -18.25 -9.25 -10.82
C LYS A 224 -18.43 -8.64 -9.45
N LEU A 225 -17.77 -7.51 -9.22
CA LEU A 225 -17.90 -6.74 -8.00
C LEU A 225 -18.92 -5.61 -8.16
N ARG A 226 -19.97 -5.64 -7.35
CA ARG A 226 -20.96 -4.57 -7.18
C ARG A 226 -20.66 -3.82 -5.88
N LEU A 227 -20.53 -2.49 -5.97
CA LEU A 227 -20.32 -1.61 -4.82
C LEU A 227 -21.54 -0.72 -4.57
N TYR A 228 -21.82 -0.45 -3.30
CA TYR A 228 -22.79 0.56 -2.88
C TYR A 228 -22.18 1.47 -1.82
N HIS A 229 -22.23 2.79 -1.99
CA HIS A 229 -21.86 3.71 -0.92
C HIS A 229 -22.94 3.73 0.18
N LYS A 230 -22.53 3.51 1.45
CA LYS A 230 -23.44 3.44 2.61
C LYS A 230 -24.21 4.75 2.86
N GLN A 231 -23.57 5.90 2.60
CA GLN A 231 -24.19 7.22 2.75
C GLN A 231 -24.96 7.65 1.49
N LEU A 232 -24.32 7.58 0.33
CA LEU A 232 -24.92 7.89 -0.98
C LEU A 232 -25.60 6.64 -1.55
N LYS A 233 -26.77 6.25 -1.02
CA LYS A 233 -27.45 4.99 -1.38
C LYS A 233 -27.74 4.79 -2.87
N TRP A 234 -27.79 5.88 -3.65
CA TRP A 234 -27.96 5.87 -5.10
C TRP A 234 -26.64 5.65 -5.87
N ASN A 235 -25.49 5.85 -5.21
CA ASN A 235 -24.16 5.68 -5.79
C ASN A 235 -23.76 4.19 -5.70
N ARG A 236 -24.30 3.44 -6.64
CA ARG A 236 -23.92 2.06 -6.96
C ARG A 236 -23.08 2.06 -8.24
N ILE A 237 -22.03 1.25 -8.26
CA ILE A 237 -21.23 0.96 -9.45
C ILE A 237 -20.92 -0.55 -9.51
N GLU A 238 -20.58 -1.05 -10.69
CA GLU A 238 -20.24 -2.45 -10.92
C GLU A 238 -19.00 -2.55 -11.81
N SER A 239 -18.23 -3.61 -11.64
CA SER A 239 -17.19 -3.99 -12.60
C SER A 239 -17.80 -4.76 -13.77
N ASP A 240 -17.02 -4.92 -14.83
CA ASP A 240 -17.25 -5.98 -15.79
C ASP A 240 -17.14 -7.36 -15.14
N PHE A 241 -17.65 -8.37 -15.84
CA PHE A 241 -17.54 -9.77 -15.46
C PHE A 241 -16.15 -10.33 -15.78
N CYS A 242 -15.68 -11.24 -14.93
CA CYS A 242 -14.47 -12.04 -15.10
C CYS A 242 -14.83 -13.52 -14.87
N GLU A 243 -14.40 -14.41 -15.77
CA GLU A 243 -14.59 -15.85 -15.62
C GLU A 243 -13.66 -16.40 -14.53
N VAL A 244 -14.18 -17.27 -13.66
CA VAL A 244 -13.39 -17.99 -12.67
C VAL A 244 -12.69 -19.17 -13.34
N ILE A 245 -11.36 -19.19 -13.28
CA ILE A 245 -10.52 -20.23 -13.88
C ILE A 245 -9.83 -21.07 -12.81
N ASP A 246 -9.72 -22.38 -13.06
CA ASP A 246 -8.79 -23.23 -12.31
C ASP A 246 -7.34 -22.89 -12.67
N VAL A 247 -6.46 -23.00 -11.68
CA VAL A 247 -5.01 -22.90 -11.84
C VAL A 247 -4.36 -24.07 -11.10
N PRO A 248 -3.38 -24.78 -11.70
CA PRO A 248 -2.99 -26.07 -11.16
C PRO A 248 -2.43 -25.91 -9.75
N ARG A 249 -2.94 -26.76 -8.85
CA ARG A 249 -2.52 -26.79 -7.46
C ARG A 249 -1.05 -27.16 -7.35
N ASN A 250 -0.37 -26.49 -6.43
CA ASN A 250 1.03 -26.73 -6.16
C ASN A 250 1.11 -27.54 -4.86
N THR A 251 1.17 -28.86 -5.00
CA THR A 251 1.12 -29.78 -3.85
C THR A 251 2.30 -29.56 -2.90
N TRP A 252 3.52 -29.32 -3.40
CA TRP A 252 4.67 -29.07 -2.54
C TRP A 252 4.59 -27.70 -1.84
N GLN A 253 3.98 -26.69 -2.45
CA GLN A 253 3.72 -25.38 -1.85
C GLN A 253 2.66 -25.50 -0.74
N GLU A 254 1.57 -26.20 -1.02
CA GLU A 254 0.51 -26.48 -0.05
C GLU A 254 1.07 -27.30 1.13
N ASP A 255 1.74 -28.43 0.87
CA ASP A 255 2.32 -29.31 1.89
C ASP A 255 3.35 -28.59 2.78
N ARG A 256 4.26 -27.78 2.21
CA ARG A 256 5.29 -27.07 3.01
C ARG A 256 4.68 -25.99 3.89
N ILE A 257 3.61 -25.32 3.44
CA ILE A 257 2.91 -24.28 4.20
C ILE A 257 2.00 -24.91 5.25
N ILE A 258 1.26 -25.98 4.91
CA ILE A 258 0.45 -26.75 5.86
C ILE A 258 1.35 -27.29 6.97
N LYS A 259 2.49 -27.92 6.64
CA LYS A 259 3.47 -28.40 7.63
C LYS A 259 4.10 -27.28 8.48
N PHE A 260 4.15 -26.05 7.99
CA PHE A 260 4.62 -24.88 8.74
C PHE A 260 3.50 -24.21 9.58
N ASN A 261 2.24 -24.44 9.23
CA ASN A 261 1.07 -23.97 9.97
C ASN A 261 0.70 -24.94 11.10
N ASP A 262 0.62 -26.23 10.78
CA ASP A 262 0.22 -27.30 11.70
C ASP A 262 1.23 -27.50 12.85
N ASP A 263 0.72 -28.06 13.95
CA ASP A 263 1.27 -27.85 15.29
C ASP A 263 2.57 -28.62 15.61
N ILE A 264 3.54 -27.87 16.14
CA ILE A 264 4.21 -28.06 17.44
C ILE A 264 4.57 -29.50 17.88
N ASP A 265 5.87 -29.83 17.75
CA ASP A 265 6.59 -30.78 18.62
C ASP A 265 7.60 -30.08 19.57
N ASN A 266 7.92 -28.81 19.30
CA ASN A 266 8.76 -27.95 20.15
C ASN A 266 7.95 -26.79 20.72
N CYS A 267 7.03 -27.10 21.63
CA CYS A 267 6.40 -26.10 22.47
C CYS A 267 7.47 -25.57 23.44
N VAL A 268 8.26 -24.59 23.01
CA VAL A 268 9.34 -24.02 23.82
C VAL A 268 8.70 -23.30 25.00
N VAL A 269 8.69 -23.94 26.18
CA VAL A 269 8.25 -23.34 27.44
C VAL A 269 9.32 -22.37 27.95
N SER A 270 9.56 -21.32 27.17
CA SER A 270 10.42 -20.18 27.48
C SER A 270 9.54 -19.09 28.10
N PRO A 271 9.87 -18.52 29.27
CA PRO A 271 9.12 -17.40 29.86
C PRO A 271 8.98 -16.17 28.94
N LEU A 272 9.84 -16.08 27.91
CA LEU A 272 9.83 -15.03 26.90
C LEU A 272 8.88 -15.32 25.73
N GLN A 273 8.61 -16.59 25.40
CA GLN A 273 7.91 -17.00 24.17
C GLN A 273 6.77 -17.98 24.50
N SER A 274 5.52 -17.50 24.45
CA SER A 274 4.30 -18.31 24.54
C SER A 274 3.50 -18.14 23.25
N ASN A 275 2.67 -19.10 22.82
CA ASN A 275 1.94 -19.08 21.54
C ASN A 275 1.14 -17.78 21.23
N PHE A 276 0.86 -16.93 22.24
CA PHE A 276 0.26 -15.59 22.10
C PHE A 276 1.24 -14.45 21.75
N ARG A 277 2.56 -14.69 21.75
CA ARG A 277 3.63 -13.70 21.56
C ARG A 277 4.48 -13.97 20.32
N ASP A 278 4.25 -15.12 19.70
CA ASP A 278 5.10 -15.62 18.62
C ASP A 278 4.95 -14.72 17.39
N LEU A 279 6.08 -14.39 16.75
CA LEU A 279 6.10 -13.50 15.59
C LEU A 279 6.51 -14.28 14.35
N ARG A 280 5.59 -14.41 13.39
CA ARG A 280 5.88 -14.94 12.06
C ARG A 280 6.45 -13.84 11.16
N VAL A 281 7.64 -14.10 10.65
CA VAL A 281 8.29 -13.26 9.64
C VAL A 281 8.40 -14.04 8.34
N MET A 282 8.09 -13.40 7.21
CA MET A 282 8.24 -13.94 5.86
C MET A 282 9.12 -13.01 5.01
N SER A 283 10.06 -13.58 4.25
CA SER A 283 10.82 -12.88 3.22
C SER A 283 10.58 -13.55 1.86
N PHE A 284 10.41 -12.77 0.81
CA PHE A 284 10.10 -13.29 -0.52
C PHE A 284 10.49 -12.32 -1.63
N ASN A 285 11.45 -12.69 -2.49
CA ASN A 285 11.65 -12.04 -3.77
C ASN A 285 10.54 -12.52 -4.73
N ILE A 286 9.73 -11.59 -5.27
CA ILE A 286 8.51 -11.90 -6.03
C ILE A 286 8.66 -11.76 -7.55
N LEU A 287 9.90 -11.59 -8.05
CA LEU A 287 10.26 -11.43 -9.46
C LEU A 287 9.55 -10.25 -10.14
N SER A 288 10.26 -9.15 -10.36
CA SER A 288 9.68 -7.96 -11.00
C SER A 288 9.33 -8.20 -12.47
N PRO A 289 8.19 -7.70 -12.98
CA PRO A 289 7.89 -7.73 -14.42
C PRO A 289 9.00 -7.12 -15.29
N THR A 290 9.80 -6.19 -14.74
CA THR A 290 10.94 -5.57 -15.44
C THR A 290 12.00 -6.59 -15.91
N TYR A 291 12.15 -7.72 -15.21
CA TYR A 291 13.11 -8.78 -15.58
C TYR A 291 12.54 -9.81 -16.57
N VAL A 292 11.24 -9.75 -16.87
CA VAL A 292 10.55 -10.57 -17.88
C VAL A 292 9.94 -9.72 -19.01
N ALA A 293 10.27 -8.43 -19.08
CA ALA A 293 9.66 -7.47 -20.00
C ALA A 293 10.13 -7.59 -21.47
N THR A 294 11.10 -8.44 -21.79
CA THR A 294 11.63 -8.60 -23.17
C THR A 294 11.91 -10.06 -23.50
N GLU A 295 11.76 -10.42 -24.78
CA GLU A 295 12.10 -11.75 -25.29
C GLU A 295 13.57 -12.13 -24.98
N GLU A 296 14.53 -11.21 -25.12
CA GLU A 296 15.95 -11.45 -24.75
C GLU A 296 16.09 -11.84 -23.26
N ALA A 297 15.31 -11.23 -22.36
CA ALA A 297 15.36 -11.56 -20.94
C ALA A 297 14.70 -12.91 -20.64
N ILE A 298 13.53 -13.18 -21.22
CA ILE A 298 12.81 -14.45 -21.08
C ILE A 298 13.67 -15.60 -21.63
N GLU A 299 14.18 -15.51 -22.85
CA GLU A 299 15.04 -16.55 -23.46
C GLU A 299 16.33 -16.80 -22.66
N ARG A 300 16.85 -15.77 -21.98
CA ARG A 300 18.08 -15.85 -21.19
C ARG A 300 17.91 -16.49 -19.81
N PHE A 301 16.82 -16.17 -19.11
CA PHE A 301 16.62 -16.57 -17.71
C PHE A 301 15.54 -17.65 -17.55
N PHE A 302 14.48 -17.57 -18.34
CA PHE A 302 13.27 -18.41 -18.21
C PHE A 302 12.83 -19.10 -19.53
N PRO A 303 13.73 -19.64 -20.37
CA PRO A 303 13.37 -20.20 -21.70
C PRO A 303 12.46 -21.44 -21.65
N TYR A 304 12.18 -21.96 -20.46
CA TYR A 304 11.30 -23.10 -20.18
C TYR A 304 9.89 -22.67 -19.74
N CYS A 305 9.71 -21.40 -19.32
CA CYS A 305 8.44 -20.92 -18.82
C CYS A 305 7.61 -20.28 -19.95
N ASN A 306 6.33 -20.67 -20.06
CA ASN A 306 5.41 -20.05 -21.01
C ASN A 306 5.22 -18.57 -20.64
N PRO A 307 5.36 -17.60 -21.57
CA PRO A 307 5.15 -16.18 -21.31
C PRO A 307 3.84 -15.86 -20.57
N GLU A 308 2.76 -16.60 -20.83
CA GLU A 308 1.47 -16.45 -20.13
C GLU A 308 1.59 -16.60 -18.60
N TRP A 309 2.50 -17.47 -18.13
CA TRP A 309 2.73 -17.69 -16.69
C TRP A 309 3.74 -16.69 -16.09
N LEU A 310 4.44 -15.92 -16.94
CA LEU A 310 5.30 -14.81 -16.51
C LEU A 310 4.53 -13.50 -16.30
N GLU A 311 3.32 -13.40 -16.86
CA GLU A 311 2.47 -12.22 -16.75
C GLU A 311 2.09 -11.89 -15.29
N SER A 312 2.05 -10.59 -14.99
CA SER A 312 1.74 -10.13 -13.62
C SER A 312 0.33 -10.49 -13.18
N SER A 313 -0.62 -10.57 -14.13
CA SER A 313 -1.99 -11.03 -13.89
C SER A 313 -2.10 -12.54 -13.63
N TYR A 314 -1.06 -13.32 -13.94
CA TYR A 314 -0.97 -14.73 -13.56
C TYR A 314 -0.24 -14.90 -12.22
N ARG A 315 0.91 -14.22 -12.05
CA ARG A 315 1.79 -14.41 -10.89
C ARG A 315 1.28 -13.75 -9.61
N ASN A 316 0.75 -12.53 -9.67
CA ASN A 316 0.38 -11.79 -8.44
C ASN A 316 -0.77 -12.43 -7.64
N PRO A 317 -1.83 -13.02 -8.24
CA PRO A 317 -2.82 -13.78 -7.49
C PRO A 317 -2.22 -14.99 -6.75
N LEU A 318 -1.27 -15.70 -7.35
CA LEU A 318 -0.55 -16.83 -6.74
C LEU A 318 0.37 -16.38 -5.59
N ILE A 319 1.08 -15.25 -5.75
CA ILE A 319 1.89 -14.63 -4.69
C ILE A 319 1.00 -14.28 -3.48
N LEU A 320 -0.16 -13.68 -3.74
CA LEU A 320 -1.14 -13.35 -2.70
C LEU A 320 -1.72 -14.60 -2.02
N ARG A 321 -2.00 -15.68 -2.76
CA ARG A 321 -2.44 -16.97 -2.19
C ARG A 321 -1.41 -17.48 -1.18
N GLU A 322 -0.13 -17.52 -1.54
CA GLU A 322 0.95 -17.95 -0.64
C GLU A 322 1.04 -17.08 0.63
N ILE A 323 1.01 -15.75 0.48
CA ILE A 323 0.98 -14.82 1.63
C ILE A 323 -0.23 -15.06 2.53
N MET A 324 -1.43 -15.27 1.96
CA MET A 324 -2.67 -15.51 2.70
C MET A 324 -2.74 -16.89 3.36
N MET A 325 -1.98 -17.88 2.87
CA MET A 325 -1.82 -19.18 3.53
C MET A 325 -0.80 -19.13 4.66
N ILE A 326 0.30 -18.38 4.51
CA ILE A 326 1.37 -18.24 5.52
C ILE A 326 0.96 -17.29 6.67
N LYS A 327 0.19 -16.22 6.37
CA LYS A 327 -0.31 -15.22 7.33
C LYS A 327 0.78 -14.60 8.23
N PRO A 328 1.85 -14.02 7.66
CA PRO A 328 2.97 -13.47 8.43
C PRO A 328 2.58 -12.20 9.20
N GLN A 329 3.08 -12.00 10.43
CA GLN A 329 2.95 -10.70 11.12
C GLN A 329 3.87 -9.63 10.53
N VAL A 330 5.01 -10.03 9.95
CA VAL A 330 5.95 -9.17 9.23
C VAL A 330 6.25 -9.81 7.87
N LEU A 331 6.01 -9.07 6.79
CA LEU A 331 6.29 -9.48 5.43
C LEU A 331 7.29 -8.53 4.79
N CYS A 332 8.38 -9.08 4.27
CA CYS A 332 9.44 -8.35 3.58
C CYS A 332 9.56 -8.88 2.14
N LEU A 333 9.14 -8.07 1.17
CA LEU A 333 9.18 -8.41 -0.25
C LEU A 333 10.36 -7.72 -0.93
N GLN A 334 10.96 -8.41 -1.89
CA GLN A 334 11.95 -7.89 -2.81
C GLN A 334 11.41 -7.97 -4.24
N GLU A 335 11.92 -7.11 -5.13
CA GLU A 335 11.42 -6.92 -6.51
C GLU A 335 9.92 -6.59 -6.62
N CYS A 336 9.36 -5.99 -5.58
CA CYS A 336 7.98 -5.55 -5.60
C CYS A 336 7.84 -4.32 -6.51
N SER A 337 7.09 -4.45 -7.60
CA SER A 337 6.80 -3.35 -8.51
C SER A 337 5.68 -2.43 -8.00
N THR A 338 5.57 -1.22 -8.58
CA THR A 338 4.46 -0.31 -8.26
C THR A 338 3.11 -0.96 -8.59
N GLY A 339 3.04 -1.68 -9.72
CA GLY A 339 1.87 -2.49 -10.08
C GLY A 339 1.58 -3.58 -9.05
N ALA A 340 2.52 -4.49 -8.78
CA ALA A 340 2.31 -5.56 -7.79
C ALA A 340 1.84 -5.03 -6.42
N TYR A 341 2.37 -3.88 -5.99
CA TYR A 341 1.92 -3.20 -4.79
C TYR A 341 0.51 -2.61 -4.88
N ARG A 342 0.27 -1.68 -5.81
CA ARG A 342 -0.99 -0.91 -5.90
C ARG A 342 -2.17 -1.74 -6.40
N ASP A 343 -1.88 -2.71 -7.27
CA ASP A 343 -2.89 -3.43 -8.04
C ASP A 343 -3.21 -4.80 -7.44
N TYR A 344 -2.45 -5.28 -6.45
CA TYR A 344 -2.65 -6.61 -5.85
C TYR A 344 -2.44 -6.61 -4.32
N LEU A 345 -1.27 -6.19 -3.83
CA LEU A 345 -0.95 -6.26 -2.39
C LEU A 345 -1.80 -5.29 -1.54
N GLU A 346 -1.84 -4.01 -1.91
CA GLU A 346 -2.55 -2.97 -1.14
C GLU A 346 -4.08 -3.16 -1.13
N PRO A 347 -4.76 -3.51 -2.23
CA PRO A 347 -6.21 -3.77 -2.21
C PRO A 347 -6.62 -4.95 -1.34
N VAL A 348 -5.80 -6.02 -1.28
CA VAL A 348 -6.13 -7.26 -0.57
C VAL A 348 -5.65 -7.22 0.89
N LEU A 349 -4.42 -6.77 1.14
CA LEU A 349 -3.78 -6.80 2.48
C LEU A 349 -3.93 -5.48 3.24
N GLY A 350 -4.24 -4.36 2.58
CA GLY A 350 -4.24 -3.03 3.19
C GLY A 350 -5.29 -2.80 4.29
N GLN A 351 -6.25 -3.71 4.48
CA GLN A 351 -7.13 -3.70 5.66
C GLN A 351 -6.40 -4.16 6.92
N ASP A 352 -5.63 -5.26 6.85
CA ASP A 352 -5.01 -5.91 8.00
C ASP A 352 -3.56 -5.47 8.24
N TYR A 353 -2.90 -4.88 7.24
CA TYR A 353 -1.48 -4.51 7.28
C TYR A 353 -1.26 -3.00 7.10
N HIS A 354 -0.30 -2.45 7.84
CA HIS A 354 0.42 -1.25 7.41
C HIS A 354 1.46 -1.66 6.38
N SER A 355 1.69 -0.84 5.35
CA SER A 355 2.56 -1.20 4.23
C SER A 355 3.36 -0.02 3.68
N TRP A 356 4.61 -0.29 3.28
CA TRP A 356 5.52 0.70 2.69
C TRP A 356 6.27 0.10 1.51
N LEU A 357 5.94 0.55 0.30
CA LEU A 357 6.75 0.33 -0.90
C LEU A 357 7.88 1.36 -0.97
N THR A 358 9.06 0.94 -1.39
CA THR A 358 10.16 1.83 -1.76
C THR A 358 10.80 1.31 -3.05
N ILE A 359 10.76 2.12 -4.10
CA ILE A 359 11.28 1.81 -5.42
C ILE A 359 12.78 2.20 -5.50
N LYS A 360 13.62 1.31 -6.04
CA LYS A 360 15.08 1.53 -6.20
C LYS A 360 15.38 2.67 -7.17
N SER A 361 14.65 2.71 -8.29
CA SER A 361 14.76 3.76 -9.30
C SER A 361 13.48 3.85 -10.13
N VAL A 362 13.15 5.06 -10.61
CA VAL A 362 12.01 5.27 -11.53
C VAL A 362 12.16 4.46 -12.82
N ALA A 363 13.40 4.11 -13.21
CA ALA A 363 13.68 3.33 -14.42
C ALA A 363 13.47 1.82 -14.25
N SER A 364 13.53 1.28 -13.03
CA SER A 364 13.32 -0.15 -12.75
C SER A 364 11.88 -0.49 -12.35
N ASP A 365 11.13 0.51 -11.85
CA ASP A 365 9.79 0.40 -11.27
C ASP A 365 9.62 -0.79 -10.29
N GLU A 366 10.69 -1.12 -9.56
CA GLU A 366 10.68 -2.13 -8.50
C GLU A 366 11.50 -1.71 -7.30
N GLY A 367 11.26 -2.38 -6.17
CA GLY A 367 12.16 -2.36 -5.04
C GLY A 367 11.71 -3.26 -3.92
N CYS A 368 11.70 -2.71 -2.70
CA CYS A 368 11.37 -3.44 -1.49
C CYS A 368 10.00 -3.01 -0.98
N CYS A 369 9.20 -3.95 -0.47
CA CYS A 369 7.98 -3.64 0.25
C CYS A 369 8.01 -4.28 1.65
N MET A 370 7.67 -3.52 2.67
CA MET A 370 7.52 -4.00 4.04
C MET A 370 6.05 -3.88 4.44
N LEU A 371 5.46 -4.96 4.96
CA LEU A 371 4.12 -4.98 5.51
C LEU A 371 4.14 -5.53 6.94
N VAL A 372 3.38 -4.92 7.84
CA VAL A 372 3.26 -5.35 9.24
C VAL A 372 1.80 -5.38 9.70
N GLN A 373 1.41 -6.41 10.44
CA GLN A 373 0.02 -6.63 10.82
C GLN A 373 -0.44 -5.62 11.89
N LYS A 374 -1.49 -4.83 11.59
CA LYS A 374 -1.95 -3.68 12.41
C LYS A 374 -2.34 -4.05 13.83
N CYS A 375 -2.91 -5.23 14.04
CA CYS A 375 -3.35 -5.70 15.36
C CYS A 375 -2.20 -6.25 16.24
N VAL A 376 -1.00 -6.42 15.68
CA VAL A 376 0.18 -6.97 16.39
C VAL A 376 1.29 -5.94 16.55
N LEU A 377 1.52 -5.09 15.54
CA LEU A 377 2.65 -4.16 15.50
C LEU A 377 2.18 -2.71 15.36
N ASP A 378 2.38 -1.94 16.44
CA ASP A 378 2.13 -0.50 16.46
C ASP A 378 3.36 0.24 15.89
N VAL A 379 3.13 1.05 14.85
CA VAL A 379 4.19 1.69 14.06
C VAL A 379 4.78 2.87 14.80
N LYS A 380 6.11 2.86 15.02
CA LYS A 380 6.83 3.98 15.65
C LYS A 380 7.56 4.82 14.62
N ASP A 381 8.38 4.19 13.80
CA ASP A 381 9.13 4.90 12.76
C ASP A 381 9.41 3.99 11.58
N VAL A 382 9.40 4.52 10.37
CA VAL A 382 9.82 3.80 9.16
C VAL A 382 10.59 4.77 8.28
N LYS A 383 11.83 4.41 7.93
CA LYS A 383 12.66 5.18 6.99
C LYS A 383 13.22 4.27 5.90
N SER A 384 13.51 4.86 4.74
CA SER A 384 14.23 4.19 3.65
C SER A 384 15.52 4.92 3.37
N VAL A 385 16.58 4.16 3.12
CA VAL A 385 17.94 4.66 2.90
C VAL A 385 18.48 4.15 1.57
N THR A 386 19.09 5.02 0.77
CA THR A 386 19.68 4.66 -0.53
C THR A 386 21.18 4.46 -0.40
N PHE A 387 21.71 3.30 -0.77
CA PHE A 387 23.12 2.96 -0.62
C PHE A 387 24.08 4.00 -1.22
N LYS A 388 23.86 4.36 -2.49
CA LYS A 388 24.75 5.29 -3.22
C LYS A 388 24.78 6.71 -2.64
N ASP A 389 23.74 7.13 -1.92
CA ASP A 389 23.64 8.47 -1.32
C ASP A 389 24.30 8.49 0.07
N GLU A 390 24.43 7.32 0.72
CA GLU A 390 25.14 7.16 2.00
C GLU A 390 26.64 6.93 1.82
N ILE A 391 27.05 6.02 0.94
CA ILE A 391 28.44 5.53 0.81
C ILE A 391 29.45 6.63 0.43
N VAL A 392 28.98 7.75 -0.15
CA VAL A 392 29.78 8.92 -0.50
C VAL A 392 30.04 9.87 0.66
N LYS A 393 29.36 9.69 1.81
CA LYS A 393 29.52 10.59 2.97
C LYS A 393 30.90 10.42 3.62
N PRO A 394 31.50 11.49 4.19
CA PRO A 394 32.87 11.47 4.74
C PRO A 394 33.18 10.36 5.74
N TYR A 395 32.17 9.88 6.48
CA TYR A 395 32.29 8.74 7.40
C TYR A 395 32.80 7.46 6.72
N TYR A 396 32.36 7.18 5.49
CA TYR A 396 32.73 5.96 4.77
C TYR A 396 34.05 6.09 4.00
N SER A 397 34.53 7.32 3.75
CA SER A 397 35.77 7.58 3.01
C SER A 397 37.01 6.96 3.66
N GLU A 398 37.10 6.93 5.00
CA GLU A 398 38.19 6.26 5.71
C GLU A 398 38.18 4.74 5.46
N ILE A 399 36.99 4.13 5.52
CA ILE A 399 36.80 2.69 5.33
C ILE A 399 37.16 2.29 3.89
N LEU A 400 36.72 3.06 2.90
CA LEU A 400 37.06 2.86 1.49
C LEU A 400 38.58 2.88 1.25
N ASN A 401 39.30 3.81 1.89
CA ASN A 401 40.76 3.83 1.84
C ASN A 401 41.38 2.59 2.50
N ARG A 402 40.87 2.17 3.68
CA ARG A 402 41.39 1.02 4.44
C ARG A 402 41.22 -0.33 3.73
N ILE A 403 40.18 -0.50 2.90
CA ILE A 403 39.98 -1.70 2.06
C ILE A 403 40.66 -1.63 0.70
N GLY A 404 41.43 -0.56 0.43
CA GLY A 404 42.14 -0.37 -0.83
C GLY A 404 41.24 -0.02 -2.03
N ALA A 405 40.03 0.52 -1.80
CA ALA A 405 39.12 0.91 -2.88
C ALA A 405 39.71 1.89 -3.92
N PRO A 406 40.63 2.82 -3.57
CA PRO A 406 41.33 3.63 -4.58
C PRO A 406 42.13 2.86 -5.62
N ASN A 407 42.41 1.56 -5.41
CA ASN A 407 43.07 0.68 -6.38
C ASN A 407 42.08 -0.08 -7.28
N TRP A 408 40.77 0.11 -7.10
CA TRP A 408 39.75 -0.55 -7.91
C TRP A 408 39.66 0.06 -9.32
N ILE A 409 39.23 -0.74 -10.30
CA ILE A 409 39.11 -0.29 -11.69
C ILE A 409 38.09 0.84 -11.77
N ASN A 410 38.49 1.96 -12.39
CA ASN A 410 37.67 3.17 -12.57
C ASN A 410 37.10 3.75 -11.26
N PHE A 411 37.82 3.62 -10.13
CA PHE A 411 37.37 4.17 -8.86
C PHE A 411 37.48 5.70 -8.79
N ASP A 412 36.33 6.34 -8.65
CA ASP A 412 36.15 7.72 -8.21
C ASP A 412 34.93 7.70 -7.29
N ILE A 413 35.06 8.19 -6.05
CA ILE A 413 34.01 8.05 -5.02
C ILE A 413 32.67 8.68 -5.45
N GLU A 414 32.70 9.78 -6.21
CA GLU A 414 31.50 10.52 -6.64
C GLU A 414 30.73 9.76 -7.73
N THR A 415 31.41 8.93 -8.53
CA THR A 415 30.81 8.30 -9.73
C THR A 415 30.73 6.77 -9.67
N TYR A 416 31.66 6.10 -8.98
CA TYR A 416 31.75 4.65 -8.90
C TYR A 416 30.45 4.03 -8.36
N PHE A 417 29.89 4.63 -7.30
CA PHE A 417 28.69 4.11 -6.65
C PHE A 417 27.36 4.56 -7.27
N SER A 418 27.37 5.54 -8.17
CA SER A 418 26.17 6.20 -8.72
C SER A 418 25.12 5.26 -9.33
N ARG A 419 25.56 4.10 -9.82
CA ARG A 419 24.76 3.05 -10.48
C ARG A 419 24.12 2.03 -9.52
N TYR A 420 24.48 2.00 -8.24
CA TYR A 420 23.97 0.99 -7.31
C TYR A 420 22.76 1.54 -6.53
N HIS A 421 21.59 1.34 -7.11
CA HIS A 421 20.29 1.79 -6.59
C HIS A 421 19.73 0.94 -5.44
N THR A 422 20.57 0.14 -4.75
CA THR A 422 20.15 -0.67 -3.61
C THR A 422 19.62 0.22 -2.48
N ILE A 423 18.52 -0.21 -1.88
CA ILE A 423 17.83 0.47 -0.79
C ILE A 423 17.79 -0.40 0.47
N PHE A 424 17.66 0.25 1.62
CA PHE A 424 17.45 -0.38 2.91
C PHE A 424 16.17 0.22 3.52
N GLN A 425 15.10 -0.58 3.62
CA GLN A 425 13.92 -0.19 4.40
C GLN A 425 14.18 -0.55 5.86
N LEU A 426 13.97 0.39 6.77
CA LEU A 426 14.22 0.25 8.20
C LEU A 426 12.94 0.64 8.96
N GLY A 427 12.33 -0.31 9.66
CA GLY A 427 11.12 -0.14 10.46
C GLY A 427 11.38 -0.34 11.94
N CYS A 428 10.71 0.44 12.78
CA CYS A 428 10.69 0.38 14.22
C CYS A 428 9.23 0.26 14.68
N PHE A 429 8.92 -0.86 15.33
CA PHE A 429 7.57 -1.24 15.72
C PHE A 429 7.54 -1.57 17.21
N LYS A 430 6.40 -1.39 17.85
CA LYS A 430 6.15 -1.87 19.20
C LYS A 430 5.25 -3.12 19.12
N ASN A 431 5.68 -4.21 19.74
CA ASN A 431 4.86 -5.42 19.83
C ASN A 431 3.70 -5.18 20.82
N MET A 432 2.48 -5.26 20.32
CA MET A 432 1.24 -5.05 21.08
C MET A 432 0.77 -6.31 21.81
N LEU A 433 1.30 -7.47 21.46
CA LEU A 433 1.05 -8.74 22.14
C LEU A 433 2.02 -8.99 23.32
N ASP A 434 3.06 -8.16 23.46
CA ASP A 434 4.02 -8.25 24.55
C ASP A 434 3.70 -7.28 25.69
N PHE A 435 3.43 -7.85 26.87
CA PHE A 435 3.21 -7.10 28.12
C PHE A 435 4.44 -6.28 28.56
N ASN A 436 5.65 -6.64 28.14
CA ASN A 436 6.87 -5.86 28.37
C ASN A 436 7.02 -4.69 27.39
N ALA A 437 6.12 -4.55 26.41
CA ALA A 437 6.10 -3.49 25.41
C ALA A 437 7.40 -3.42 24.57
N ASN A 438 8.02 -4.57 24.28
CA ASN A 438 9.27 -4.64 23.53
C ASN A 438 9.12 -4.12 22.10
N TYR A 439 10.24 -3.58 21.59
CA TYR A 439 10.35 -3.02 20.27
C TYR A 439 10.98 -4.01 19.29
N LEU A 440 10.45 -4.05 18.07
CA LEU A 440 10.98 -4.82 16.96
C LEU A 440 11.53 -3.85 15.93
N PHE A 441 12.82 -4.00 15.61
CA PHE A 441 13.40 -3.44 14.40
C PHE A 441 13.30 -4.45 13.27
N VAL A 442 12.86 -4.01 12.10
CA VAL A 442 12.87 -4.81 10.87
C VAL A 442 13.69 -4.08 9.82
N ALA A 443 14.60 -4.78 9.16
CA ALA A 443 15.25 -4.28 7.95
C ALA A 443 14.87 -5.16 6.75
N ASN A 444 14.72 -4.54 5.57
CA ASN A 444 14.48 -5.24 4.30
C ASN A 444 15.38 -4.66 3.20
N THR A 445 16.01 -5.51 2.39
CA THR A 445 16.86 -5.10 1.27
C THR A 445 16.88 -6.12 0.12
N HIS A 446 17.42 -5.69 -1.01
CA HIS A 446 17.83 -6.53 -2.14
C HIS A 446 19.22 -6.01 -2.59
N LEU A 447 20.27 -6.80 -2.31
CA LEU A 447 21.68 -6.47 -2.61
C LEU A 447 22.06 -6.67 -4.09
N TYR A 448 23.22 -6.18 -4.50
CA TYR A 448 23.61 -6.19 -5.92
C TYR A 448 23.82 -7.60 -6.52
N PHE A 449 22.99 -7.94 -7.50
CA PHE A 449 22.88 -9.25 -8.15
C PHE A 449 24.14 -9.77 -8.87
N HIS A 450 25.04 -8.91 -9.33
CA HIS A 450 26.12 -9.35 -10.22
C HIS A 450 27.05 -10.35 -9.50
N PRO A 451 27.35 -11.55 -10.05
CA PRO A 451 28.08 -12.57 -9.31
C PRO A 451 29.46 -12.10 -8.79
N HIS A 452 30.22 -11.40 -9.63
CA HIS A 452 31.50 -10.76 -9.27
C HIS A 452 31.38 -9.43 -8.48
N GLY A 453 30.19 -9.06 -8.02
CA GLY A 453 29.91 -7.81 -7.28
C GLY A 453 30.14 -7.90 -5.77
N ARG A 454 30.96 -8.84 -5.29
CA ARG A 454 31.11 -9.18 -3.86
C ARG A 454 31.54 -8.01 -2.98
N HIS A 455 32.54 -7.25 -3.43
CA HIS A 455 33.02 -6.04 -2.77
C HIS A 455 31.90 -4.98 -2.61
N VAL A 456 31.03 -4.85 -3.62
CA VAL A 456 29.85 -3.97 -3.56
C VAL A 456 28.85 -4.48 -2.53
N ARG A 457 28.52 -5.78 -2.52
CA ARG A 457 27.58 -6.35 -1.55
C ARG A 457 28.07 -6.24 -0.10
N ILE A 458 29.38 -6.39 0.14
CA ILE A 458 29.98 -6.15 1.46
C ILE A 458 29.79 -4.69 1.89
N LEU A 459 30.07 -3.72 1.00
CA LEU A 459 29.85 -2.30 1.30
C LEU A 459 28.36 -1.96 1.50
N GLN A 460 27.46 -2.53 0.70
CA GLN A 460 26.02 -2.37 0.88
C GLN A 460 25.56 -2.89 2.23
N THR A 461 26.01 -4.09 2.62
CA THR A 461 25.75 -4.69 3.93
C THR A 461 26.31 -3.82 5.05
N PHE A 462 27.53 -3.29 4.90
CA PHE A 462 28.16 -2.40 5.88
C PHE A 462 27.35 -1.12 6.11
N VAL A 463 26.92 -0.45 5.03
CA VAL A 463 26.07 0.75 5.11
C VAL A 463 24.72 0.40 5.73
N MET A 464 24.07 -0.69 5.30
CA MET A 464 22.79 -1.14 5.87
C MET A 464 22.87 -1.30 7.39
N LEU A 465 23.86 -2.06 7.87
CA LEU A 465 24.05 -2.31 9.29
C LEU A 465 24.40 -1.01 10.05
N THR A 466 25.24 -0.15 9.47
CA THR A 466 25.59 1.15 10.07
C THR A 466 24.36 2.05 10.25
N GLU A 467 23.52 2.18 9.21
CA GLU A 467 22.33 3.02 9.25
C GLU A 467 21.19 2.41 10.08
N LEU A 468 21.12 1.07 10.16
CA LEU A 468 20.26 0.35 11.11
C LEU A 468 20.68 0.60 12.56
N GLU A 469 21.97 0.51 12.90
CA GLU A 469 22.42 0.78 14.28
C GLU A 469 22.24 2.26 14.68
N LYS A 470 22.43 3.20 13.75
CA LYS A 470 22.05 4.62 13.95
C LYS A 470 20.55 4.76 14.21
N PHE A 471 19.72 4.16 13.35
CA PHE A 471 18.26 4.19 13.48
C PHE A 471 17.74 3.60 14.79
N LYS A 472 18.37 2.50 15.24
CA LYS A 472 18.10 1.86 16.54
C LYS A 472 18.32 2.83 17.70
N ARG A 473 19.46 3.53 17.71
CA ARG A 473 19.79 4.56 18.72
C ARG A 473 18.87 5.78 18.63
N GLU A 474 18.55 6.25 17.42
CA GLU A 474 17.59 7.34 17.18
C GLU A 474 16.21 7.01 17.77
N CYS A 475 15.67 5.83 17.48
CA CYS A 475 14.38 5.37 17.97
C CYS A 475 14.37 5.17 19.49
N ALA A 476 15.38 4.52 20.07
CA ALA A 476 15.50 4.30 21.51
C ALA A 476 15.45 5.64 22.28
N LYS A 477 16.17 6.66 21.78
CA LYS A 477 16.17 8.02 22.33
C LYS A 477 14.82 8.74 22.12
N LYS A 478 14.20 8.59 20.94
CA LYS A 478 12.94 9.28 20.57
C LYS A 478 11.72 8.73 21.32
N TYR A 479 11.67 7.42 21.55
CA TYR A 479 10.52 6.73 22.16
C TYR A 479 10.75 6.26 23.60
N GLY A 480 11.95 6.46 24.16
CA GLY A 480 12.23 6.29 25.58
C GLY A 480 12.28 4.83 26.05
N PHE A 481 13.03 3.98 25.35
CA PHE A 481 13.25 2.58 25.74
C PHE A 481 14.74 2.21 25.74
N ASN A 482 15.12 1.19 26.52
CA ASN A 482 16.47 0.65 26.52
C ASN A 482 16.67 -0.30 25.33
N LEU A 483 17.65 -0.01 24.47
CA LEU A 483 17.86 -0.75 23.23
C LEU A 483 18.26 -2.22 23.44
N GLU A 484 19.12 -2.50 24.43
CA GLU A 484 19.68 -3.83 24.70
C GLU A 484 18.65 -4.78 25.33
N THR A 485 17.84 -4.26 26.25
CA THR A 485 16.92 -5.05 27.08
C THR A 485 15.47 -5.04 26.62
N GLN A 486 15.08 -4.06 25.80
CA GLN A 486 13.69 -3.87 25.35
C GLN A 486 13.54 -3.83 23.83
N SER A 487 14.55 -4.25 23.06
CA SER A 487 14.41 -4.38 21.61
C SER A 487 15.00 -5.66 21.04
N SER A 488 14.46 -6.08 19.91
CA SER A 488 14.99 -7.16 19.07
C SER A 488 15.03 -6.69 17.62
N THR A 489 15.76 -7.40 16.76
CA THR A 489 15.95 -7.00 15.37
C THR A 489 15.87 -8.20 14.45
N VAL A 490 15.16 -8.05 13.35
CA VAL A 490 15.08 -9.02 12.24
C VAL A 490 15.50 -8.32 10.95
N ILE A 491 16.30 -8.98 10.12
CA ILE A 491 16.80 -8.45 8.85
C ILE A 491 16.47 -9.48 7.76
N CYS A 492 15.56 -9.10 6.87
CA CYS A 492 15.14 -9.88 5.72
C CYS A 492 15.79 -9.36 4.44
N GLY A 493 15.91 -10.20 3.43
CA GLY A 493 16.29 -9.74 2.10
C GLY A 493 16.77 -10.84 1.18
N ASP A 494 16.85 -10.48 -0.10
CA ASP A 494 17.72 -11.15 -1.06
C ASP A 494 19.12 -10.53 -0.94
N PHE A 495 20.06 -11.31 -0.41
CA PHE A 495 21.44 -10.89 -0.21
C PHE A 495 22.31 -11.15 -1.44
N ASN A 496 21.83 -11.86 -2.46
CA ASN A 496 22.61 -12.26 -3.65
C ASN A 496 24.01 -12.83 -3.32
N SER A 497 24.12 -13.49 -2.16
CA SER A 497 25.39 -13.89 -1.54
C SER A 497 25.28 -15.28 -0.90
N PHE A 498 26.30 -16.10 -1.07
CA PHE A 498 26.40 -17.41 -0.42
C PHE A 498 26.94 -17.29 1.02
N PRO A 499 26.73 -18.31 1.88
CA PRO A 499 27.32 -18.36 3.22
C PRO A 499 28.87 -18.39 3.22
N SER A 500 29.48 -18.61 2.06
CA SER A 500 30.93 -18.57 1.85
C SER A 500 31.50 -17.17 1.56
N GLU A 501 30.64 -16.15 1.34
CA GLU A 501 31.07 -14.79 0.97
C GLU A 501 31.19 -13.87 2.20
N GLY A 502 32.01 -12.81 2.08
CA GLY A 502 32.29 -11.86 3.17
C GLY A 502 31.06 -11.16 3.75
N VAL A 503 29.96 -11.08 2.98
CA VAL A 503 28.65 -10.62 3.46
C VAL A 503 28.17 -11.45 4.66
N PHE A 504 28.30 -12.78 4.59
CA PHE A 504 27.90 -13.68 5.67
C PHE A 504 28.80 -13.50 6.90
N GLN A 505 30.10 -13.24 6.72
CA GLN A 505 30.99 -12.92 7.84
C GLN A 505 30.57 -11.60 8.52
N LEU A 506 30.37 -10.54 7.74
CA LEU A 506 29.96 -9.23 8.25
C LEU A 506 28.61 -9.29 8.99
N MET A 507 27.63 -10.02 8.45
CA MET A 507 26.34 -10.24 9.11
C MET A 507 26.50 -10.97 10.45
N ASN A 508 27.28 -12.06 10.51
CA ASN A 508 27.40 -12.88 11.73
C ASN A 508 28.19 -12.21 12.88
N TYR A 509 29.14 -11.33 12.57
CA TYR A 509 30.06 -10.78 13.57
C TYR A 509 29.99 -9.26 13.75
N GLY A 510 29.30 -8.54 12.86
CA GLY A 510 29.33 -7.07 12.82
C GLY A 510 30.63 -6.48 12.24
N TRP A 511 31.60 -7.33 11.86
CA TRP A 511 32.87 -6.92 11.28
C TRP A 511 33.42 -7.93 10.26
N ILE A 512 34.34 -7.46 9.42
CA ILE A 512 35.08 -8.24 8.41
C ILE A 512 36.55 -7.77 8.37
N PRO A 513 37.55 -8.63 8.05
CA PRO A 513 38.94 -8.18 7.88
C PRO A 513 39.06 -7.11 6.79
N SER A 514 39.87 -6.06 7.00
CA SER A 514 40.07 -5.00 5.99
C SER A 514 40.74 -5.50 4.70
N ASN A 515 41.49 -6.60 4.80
CA ASN A 515 42.15 -7.31 3.70
C ASN A 515 41.37 -8.55 3.23
N HIS A 516 40.07 -8.65 3.48
CA HIS A 516 39.27 -9.80 3.08
C HIS A 516 39.29 -9.99 1.54
N PRO A 517 39.51 -11.21 1.01
CA PRO A 517 39.78 -11.43 -0.42
C PRO A 517 38.64 -11.01 -1.35
N ASP A 518 37.39 -10.99 -0.87
CA ASP A 518 36.27 -10.47 -1.67
C ASP A 518 36.39 -8.97 -2.03
N PHE A 519 37.21 -8.17 -1.33
CA PHE A 519 37.51 -6.80 -1.74
C PHE A 519 38.38 -6.73 -3.01
N GLU A 520 39.14 -7.78 -3.33
CA GLU A 520 39.94 -7.83 -4.57
C GLU A 520 39.08 -7.85 -5.84
N TYR A 521 37.78 -8.20 -5.74
CA TYR A 521 36.87 -8.17 -6.87
C TYR A 521 36.75 -6.75 -7.45
N GLY A 522 36.93 -5.68 -6.64
CA GLY A 522 36.97 -4.32 -7.16
C GLY A 522 38.12 -4.03 -8.13
N MET A 523 39.22 -4.79 -8.06
CA MET A 523 40.33 -4.70 -9.02
C MET A 523 40.07 -5.48 -10.33
N LYS A 524 38.94 -6.19 -10.44
CA LYS A 524 38.62 -7.10 -11.56
C LYS A 524 37.19 -6.93 -12.10
N HIS A 525 36.31 -6.24 -11.37
CA HIS A 525 34.89 -6.11 -11.70
C HIS A 525 34.67 -5.14 -12.87
N THR A 526 34.22 -5.68 -14.00
CA THR A 526 33.62 -4.93 -15.10
C THR A 526 32.10 -5.08 -15.07
N HIS A 527 31.38 -4.16 -15.72
CA HIS A 527 29.92 -4.17 -15.82
C HIS A 527 29.40 -4.86 -17.09
N GLU A 528 30.20 -5.77 -17.66
CA GLU A 528 29.85 -6.47 -18.89
C GLU A 528 28.79 -7.55 -18.63
N LYS A 529 28.02 -7.92 -19.67
CA LYS A 529 26.99 -8.97 -19.55
C LYS A 529 27.67 -10.32 -19.24
N PHE A 530 27.68 -10.75 -17.98
CA PHE A 530 28.13 -12.10 -17.60
C PHE A 530 27.24 -13.17 -18.26
N LYS A 531 27.81 -14.33 -18.63
CA LYS A 531 27.02 -15.49 -19.06
C LYS A 531 26.55 -16.26 -17.82
N PRO A 532 25.26 -16.63 -17.69
CA PRO A 532 24.77 -17.42 -16.55
C PRO A 532 25.56 -18.73 -16.31
N ASN A 533 26.13 -19.30 -17.37
CA ASN A 533 26.89 -20.54 -17.34
C ASN A 533 28.40 -20.37 -17.04
N GLU A 534 28.89 -19.16 -16.74
CA GLU A 534 30.26 -19.00 -16.25
C GLU A 534 30.37 -19.63 -14.85
N HIS A 535 31.29 -20.58 -14.68
CA HIS A 535 31.42 -21.41 -13.49
C HIS A 535 31.71 -20.59 -12.23
N LEU A 536 30.65 -20.13 -11.56
CA LEU A 536 30.71 -19.62 -10.20
C LEU A 536 31.28 -20.72 -9.31
N ARG A 537 32.17 -20.34 -8.38
CA ARG A 537 32.72 -21.30 -7.40
C ARG A 537 31.56 -21.98 -6.69
N SER A 538 31.60 -23.30 -6.60
CA SER A 538 30.54 -24.12 -6.01
C SER A 538 30.11 -23.56 -4.64
N PRO A 539 28.79 -23.51 -4.34
CA PRO A 539 28.28 -23.01 -3.06
C PRO A 539 28.79 -23.82 -1.84
N ASP A 540 29.31 -25.04 -2.06
CA ASP A 540 29.95 -25.88 -1.04
C ASP A 540 31.42 -25.52 -0.76
N SER A 541 31.97 -24.48 -1.41
CA SER A 541 33.31 -23.99 -1.06
C SER A 541 33.32 -23.53 0.39
N LYS A 542 34.06 -24.26 1.24
CA LYS A 542 34.23 -23.89 2.66
C LYS A 542 34.69 -22.43 2.73
N PRO A 543 34.05 -21.57 3.53
CA PRO A 543 34.53 -20.22 3.70
C PRO A 543 35.99 -20.26 4.18
N GLU A 544 36.85 -19.47 3.54
CA GLU A 544 38.21 -19.20 4.00
C GLU A 544 38.15 -18.27 5.22
N VAL A 545 37.49 -18.72 6.30
CA VAL A 545 37.36 -17.92 7.51
C VAL A 545 38.73 -17.78 8.14
N MET A 546 39.31 -16.59 7.99
CA MET A 546 40.48 -16.16 8.75
C MET A 546 40.08 -15.93 10.21
N TYR A 547 39.88 -17.02 10.95
CA TYR A 547 39.74 -17.04 12.41
C TYR A 547 41.08 -16.73 13.08
N TYR A 548 41.42 -15.45 13.09
CA TYR A 548 42.44 -14.90 13.98
C TYR A 548 41.80 -13.79 14.81
N PRO A 549 42.22 -13.60 16.09
CA PRO A 549 41.89 -12.41 16.84
C PRO A 549 42.61 -11.21 16.19
N LEU A 550 41.99 -10.64 15.17
CA LEU A 550 42.47 -9.44 14.50
C LEU A 550 42.43 -8.26 15.47
N ASP A 551 43.46 -7.44 15.46
CA ASP A 551 43.45 -6.13 16.11
C ASP A 551 42.31 -5.29 15.51
N PRO A 552 41.53 -4.52 16.28
CA PRO A 552 40.47 -3.66 15.74
C PRO A 552 40.90 -2.77 14.55
N LYS A 553 42.18 -2.36 14.50
CA LYS A 553 42.73 -1.60 13.36
C LYS A 553 42.70 -2.35 12.03
N ASP A 554 42.67 -3.69 12.07
CA ASP A 554 42.67 -4.60 10.92
C ASP A 554 41.23 -5.05 10.54
N ARG A 555 40.20 -4.48 11.20
CA ARG A 555 38.78 -4.79 10.97
C ARG A 555 38.02 -3.61 10.36
N VAL A 556 37.16 -3.90 9.40
CA VAL A 556 36.03 -3.04 9.03
C VAL A 556 34.86 -3.47 9.92
N GLU A 557 34.52 -2.63 10.89
CA GLU A 557 33.60 -2.96 11.99
C GLU A 557 32.44 -1.95 12.05
N VAL A 558 31.22 -2.45 12.23
CA VAL A 558 30.01 -1.64 12.35
C VAL A 558 29.80 -1.27 13.83
N GLU A 559 29.79 0.02 14.11
CA GLU A 559 29.75 0.56 15.47
C GLU A 559 28.46 0.15 16.23
N ASN A 560 28.64 -0.60 17.32
CA ASN A 560 27.58 -1.19 18.18
C ASN A 560 26.81 -2.37 17.53
N CYS A 561 27.41 -3.08 16.57
CA CYS A 561 26.83 -4.29 15.97
C CYS A 561 27.54 -5.56 16.48
N GLU A 562 26.84 -6.42 17.24
CA GLU A 562 27.35 -7.75 17.65
C GLU A 562 27.14 -8.84 16.59
N GLY A 563 26.62 -8.47 15.42
CA GLY A 563 26.17 -9.39 14.38
C GLY A 563 24.86 -10.11 14.71
N TYR A 564 24.36 -10.80 13.70
CA TYR A 564 23.03 -11.39 13.60
C TYR A 564 23.12 -12.86 13.18
N GLN A 565 22.16 -13.68 13.57
CA GLN A 565 22.12 -15.11 13.24
C GLN A 565 21.09 -15.40 12.16
N ASP A 566 21.46 -16.17 11.14
CA ASP A 566 20.52 -16.74 10.17
C ASP A 566 19.59 -17.76 10.85
N VAL A 567 18.27 -17.65 10.63
CA VAL A 567 17.29 -18.62 11.15
C VAL A 567 17.47 -20.02 10.58
N TYR A 568 18.07 -20.17 9.39
CA TYR A 568 18.32 -21.45 8.73
C TYR A 568 19.71 -22.05 9.04
N LYS A 569 20.49 -21.46 9.96
CA LYS A 569 21.86 -21.92 10.28
C LYS A 569 21.96 -23.42 10.63
N ASP A 570 20.96 -23.95 11.34
CA ASP A 570 20.89 -25.33 11.82
C ASP A 570 20.12 -26.25 10.85
N THR A 571 19.25 -25.69 10.01
CA THR A 571 18.41 -26.38 9.02
C THR A 571 18.52 -25.71 7.65
N LYS A 572 19.72 -25.77 7.06
CA LYS A 572 20.03 -25.05 5.82
C LYS A 572 19.09 -25.43 4.69
N LEU A 573 18.59 -24.42 3.96
CA LEU A 573 17.87 -24.63 2.72
C LEU A 573 18.86 -25.02 1.60
N PRO A 574 18.50 -25.97 0.71
CA PRO A 574 19.35 -26.37 -0.41
C PRO A 574 19.49 -25.26 -1.46
N PHE A 575 18.44 -24.44 -1.60
CA PHE A 575 18.37 -23.24 -2.41
C PHE A 575 17.22 -22.37 -1.92
N THR A 576 17.24 -21.10 -2.30
CA THR A 576 16.09 -20.19 -2.24
C THR A 576 15.77 -19.60 -3.61
N ASN A 577 16.74 -19.45 -4.52
CA ASN A 577 16.55 -19.20 -5.95
C ASN A 577 16.77 -20.51 -6.75
N PHE A 578 15.91 -20.79 -7.73
CA PHE A 578 16.06 -21.95 -8.63
C PHE A 578 15.61 -21.64 -10.07
N VAL A 579 16.57 -21.46 -10.97
CA VAL A 579 16.37 -21.42 -12.43
C VAL A 579 17.15 -22.54 -13.11
N LYS A 580 16.77 -22.91 -14.34
CA LYS A 580 17.40 -24.01 -15.11
C LYS A 580 18.94 -23.95 -15.20
N THR A 581 19.54 -22.75 -15.16
CA THR A 581 21.00 -22.54 -15.27
C THR A 581 21.71 -22.33 -13.91
N PHE A 582 20.96 -22.10 -12.83
CA PHE A 582 21.50 -21.68 -11.54
C PHE A 582 20.53 -21.98 -10.40
N HIS A 583 21.04 -22.50 -9.29
CA HIS A 583 20.27 -22.58 -8.05
C HIS A 583 21.16 -22.34 -6.82
N GLY A 584 20.60 -21.71 -5.79
CA GLY A 584 21.36 -21.41 -4.57
C GLY A 584 20.57 -20.66 -3.51
N THR A 585 21.11 -20.65 -2.29
CA THR A 585 20.54 -19.93 -1.14
C THR A 585 21.07 -18.50 -1.15
N LEU A 586 20.20 -17.56 -1.51
CA LEU A 586 20.45 -16.12 -1.65
C LEU A 586 19.62 -15.28 -0.67
N ASP A 587 18.48 -15.82 -0.23
CA ASP A 587 17.52 -15.16 0.64
C ASP A 587 17.72 -15.60 2.09
N TYR A 588 17.65 -14.64 3.01
CA TYR A 588 17.89 -14.90 4.43
C TYR A 588 16.94 -14.11 5.32
N ILE A 589 16.63 -14.69 6.47
CA ILE A 589 16.07 -13.99 7.63
C ILE A 589 17.12 -14.08 8.73
N TYR A 590 17.74 -12.96 9.07
CA TYR A 590 18.67 -12.85 10.19
C TYR A 590 17.96 -12.27 11.41
N HIS A 591 18.41 -12.62 12.61
CA HIS A 591 17.85 -12.14 13.88
C HIS A 591 18.92 -11.76 14.91
N SER A 592 18.58 -10.85 15.83
CA SER A 592 19.44 -10.49 16.96
C SER A 592 19.59 -11.65 17.96
N ARG A 593 20.73 -11.71 18.64
CA ARG A 593 21.13 -12.82 19.54
C ARG A 593 20.22 -13.02 20.76
N ASN A 594 19.40 -12.03 21.10
CA ASN A 594 18.44 -12.07 22.22
C ASN A 594 17.08 -12.70 21.86
N ILE A 595 16.84 -12.99 20.58
CA ILE A 595 15.72 -13.82 20.11
C ILE A 595 16.25 -15.06 19.37
N ARG A 596 15.36 -16.02 19.07
CA ARG A 596 15.68 -17.29 18.42
C ARG A 596 14.46 -17.84 17.70
N ALA A 597 14.63 -18.30 16.47
CA ALA A 597 13.56 -18.97 15.74
C ALA A 597 13.14 -20.27 16.46
N LYS A 598 11.83 -20.51 16.53
CA LYS A 598 11.23 -21.75 17.04
C LYS A 598 11.09 -22.80 15.95
N ARG A 599 10.63 -22.36 14.77
CA ARG A 599 10.49 -23.16 13.56
C ARG A 599 10.69 -22.28 12.33
N CYS A 600 11.22 -22.89 11.29
CA CYS A 600 11.41 -22.28 9.98
C CYS A 600 10.62 -23.09 8.95
N MET A 601 10.08 -22.43 7.95
CA MET A 601 9.32 -23.09 6.88
C MET A 601 10.28 -23.98 6.07
N PRO A 602 9.97 -25.27 5.88
CA PRO A 602 10.90 -26.18 5.21
C PRO A 602 11.10 -25.75 3.75
N GLY A 603 12.29 -25.99 3.21
CA GLY A 603 12.56 -25.89 1.78
C GLY A 603 11.85 -26.98 0.98
N ILE A 604 12.05 -26.95 -0.34
CA ILE A 604 11.53 -27.95 -1.27
C ILE A 604 12.65 -28.88 -1.74
N LYS A 605 12.30 -30.01 -2.35
CA LYS A 605 13.30 -30.87 -2.99
C LYS A 605 13.70 -30.28 -4.34
N LYS A 606 14.82 -30.76 -4.88
CA LYS A 606 15.27 -30.32 -6.19
C LYS A 606 14.32 -30.80 -7.30
N GLU A 607 13.80 -32.01 -7.17
CA GLU A 607 12.84 -32.61 -8.10
C GLU A 607 11.53 -31.80 -8.19
N ASP A 608 11.08 -31.22 -7.08
CA ASP A 608 9.88 -30.37 -7.01
C ASP A 608 10.07 -29.05 -7.80
N ALA A 609 11.30 -28.52 -7.84
CA ALA A 609 11.66 -27.33 -8.62
C ALA A 609 11.98 -27.64 -10.10
N GLU A 610 12.39 -28.87 -10.40
CA GLU A 610 12.70 -29.34 -11.76
C GLU A 610 11.48 -29.84 -12.56
N GLU A 611 10.29 -29.95 -11.94
CA GLU A 611 9.05 -30.42 -12.59
C GLU A 611 8.74 -29.67 -13.91
N TYR A 612 9.02 -28.37 -13.95
CA TYR A 612 8.89 -27.50 -15.12
C TYR A 612 10.25 -26.94 -15.58
N GLU A 613 11.33 -27.70 -15.41
CA GLU A 613 12.74 -27.36 -15.66
C GLU A 613 13.33 -26.22 -14.80
N GLY A 614 12.50 -25.46 -14.08
CA GLY A 614 12.91 -24.44 -13.12
C GLY A 614 11.72 -23.60 -12.63
N LEU A 615 12.02 -22.52 -11.89
CA LEU A 615 11.05 -21.54 -11.41
C LEU A 615 11.31 -20.16 -12.07
N PRO A 616 10.30 -19.29 -12.26
CA PRO A 616 8.88 -19.53 -12.07
C PRO A 616 8.35 -20.56 -13.07
N SER A 617 7.16 -21.09 -12.79
CA SER A 617 6.52 -22.13 -13.59
C SER A 617 5.00 -21.93 -13.62
N LYS A 618 4.29 -22.85 -14.29
CA LYS A 618 2.82 -22.89 -14.27
C LYS A 618 2.24 -22.88 -12.85
N ILE A 619 2.96 -23.47 -11.89
CA ILE A 619 2.47 -23.71 -10.53
C ILE A 619 3.15 -22.82 -9.47
N TYR A 620 4.13 -21.99 -9.84
CA TYR A 620 4.85 -21.16 -8.87
C TYR A 620 5.30 -19.80 -9.44
N PRO A 621 5.04 -18.67 -8.76
CA PRO A 621 5.02 -17.34 -9.39
C PRO A 621 6.32 -16.51 -9.28
N SER A 622 7.41 -17.10 -8.79
CA SER A 622 8.72 -16.46 -8.68
C SER A 622 9.83 -17.49 -8.92
N ASP A 623 11.01 -17.06 -9.35
CA ASP A 623 12.22 -17.90 -9.39
C ASP A 623 12.86 -18.12 -8.01
N HIS A 624 12.49 -17.28 -7.04
CA HIS A 624 12.77 -17.50 -5.63
C HIS A 624 11.61 -18.22 -4.95
N ILE A 625 11.86 -19.12 -3.99
CA ILE A 625 10.86 -19.63 -3.05
C ILE A 625 10.75 -18.72 -1.83
N SER A 626 9.53 -18.56 -1.31
CA SER A 626 9.37 -17.82 -0.06
C SER A 626 10.00 -18.57 1.13
N ILE A 627 10.49 -17.80 2.10
CA ILE A 627 11.04 -18.27 3.36
C ILE A 627 10.30 -17.63 4.52
N ALA A 628 10.02 -18.39 5.58
CA ALA A 628 9.35 -17.87 6.77
C ALA A 628 9.86 -18.51 8.06
N ALA A 629 9.76 -17.81 9.18
CA ALA A 629 10.13 -18.31 10.50
C ALA A 629 9.23 -17.73 11.60
N ASP A 630 8.94 -18.53 12.61
CA ASP A 630 8.25 -18.12 13.84
C ASP A 630 9.29 -17.92 14.96
N PHE A 631 9.25 -16.78 15.63
CA PHE A 631 10.10 -16.41 16.77
C PHE A 631 9.32 -16.44 18.09
#